data_AF-S7RU37-F1
#
_entry.id   AF-S7RU37-F1
#
_cell.length_a   1.000
_cell.length_b   1.000
_cell.length_c   1.000
_cell.angle_alpha   90.00
_cell.angle_beta   90.00
_cell.angle_gamma   90.00
#
_symmetry.space_group_name_H-M   'P 1'
#
loop_
_entity.id
_entity.type
_entity.pdbx_description
1 polymer ?
#
loop_
_entity_poly.entity_id
_entity_poly.type
_entity_poly.pdbx_seq_one_letter_code
_entity_poly.pdbx_strand_id
1 'polypeptide(L)'
;MNEDIMILSNKLIYGDRLRCGSETVAKRSLCLPNPKAVKAIHRPICYPVETCWLHKLMAESCKAVFVDTDGVPACDSRVGDLVQNEVEARLVQQMAEALLVAGVSEEQIGIISLYRQQIKLLSHLLLARKGIEILTADRSQGRDKECIIISMVRSNDSGQIGELVRDWRRMNVSFTRARSKLIIFGSRKTLQTAPLLSEFFDLMQKQGWIVPLPAKADTLHTFAASQTVTKRSLEVTGVAVTPLKENKLDRPTKKVKRVAEEGLLRSRPLLKDLVNGSR
;
A
#
# COMPACT_ATOMS: atom_id res chain seq x y z
N MET A 1 -3.53 -15.66 13.59
CA MET A 1 -2.33 -15.62 12.72
C MET A 1 -1.49 -16.86 12.97
N ASN A 2 -0.74 -17.30 11.96
CA ASN A 2 0.22 -18.38 12.11
C ASN A 2 1.38 -18.02 13.05
N GLU A 3 2.24 -18.99 13.33
CA GLU A 3 3.32 -18.85 14.30
C GLU A 3 4.36 -17.81 13.86
N ASP A 4 4.79 -17.82 12.61
CA ASP A 4 5.78 -16.89 12.07
C ASP A 4 5.34 -15.42 12.24
N ILE A 5 4.08 -15.13 11.90
CA ILE A 5 3.50 -13.78 12.06
C ILE A 5 3.30 -13.47 13.55
N MET A 6 2.91 -14.45 14.36
CA MET A 6 2.76 -14.27 15.81
C MET A 6 4.09 -13.93 16.49
N ILE A 7 5.20 -14.57 16.10
CA ILE A 7 6.54 -14.31 16.62
C ILE A 7 6.92 -12.83 16.40
N LEU A 8 6.59 -12.26 15.25
CA LEU A 8 6.80 -10.82 14.99
C LEU A 8 6.06 -9.97 16.03
N SER A 9 4.76 -10.18 16.20
CA SER A 9 3.98 -9.44 17.20
C SER A 9 4.48 -9.65 18.63
N ASN A 10 4.87 -10.87 18.98
CA ASN A 10 5.38 -11.22 20.30
C ASN A 10 6.67 -10.49 20.63
N LYS A 11 7.64 -10.56 19.71
CA LYS A 11 8.93 -9.90 19.87
C LYS A 11 8.78 -8.40 20.06
N LEU A 12 7.81 -7.80 19.38
CA LEU A 12 7.76 -6.35 19.22
C LEU A 12 6.79 -5.65 20.19
N ILE A 13 5.77 -6.35 20.72
CA ILE A 13 4.79 -5.74 21.66
C ILE A 13 4.49 -6.63 22.85
N TYR A 14 4.22 -7.90 22.60
CA TYR A 14 3.56 -8.71 23.62
C TYR A 14 4.53 -9.40 24.57
N GLY A 15 5.85 -9.32 24.34
CA GLY A 15 6.86 -9.93 25.21
C GLY A 15 6.63 -11.45 25.35
N ASP A 16 6.46 -12.13 24.21
CA ASP A 16 6.27 -13.58 24.12
C ASP A 16 5.01 -14.15 24.81
N ARG A 17 4.02 -13.29 25.09
CA ARG A 17 2.76 -13.70 25.74
C ARG A 17 1.72 -14.31 24.80
N LEU A 18 1.78 -14.04 23.50
CA LEU A 18 0.83 -14.62 22.54
C LEU A 18 1.17 -16.07 22.23
N ARG A 19 0.14 -16.90 22.06
CA ARG A 19 0.23 -18.29 21.63
C ARG A 19 -0.78 -18.57 20.55
N CYS A 20 -0.44 -19.47 19.63
CA CYS A 20 -1.40 -19.96 18.65
C CYS A 20 -2.49 -20.78 19.36
N GLY A 21 -3.75 -20.62 18.94
CA GLY A 21 -4.87 -21.35 19.55
C GLY A 21 -4.87 -22.86 19.26
N SER A 22 -4.15 -23.30 18.23
CA SER A 22 -3.97 -24.70 17.86
C SER A 22 -2.75 -24.88 16.96
N GLU A 23 -2.27 -26.11 16.83
CA GLU A 23 -1.18 -26.46 15.90
C GLU A 23 -1.56 -26.23 14.43
N THR A 24 -2.83 -26.44 14.08
CA THR A 24 -3.35 -26.16 12.73
C THR A 24 -3.27 -24.68 12.38
N VAL A 25 -3.51 -23.78 13.35
CA VAL A 25 -3.34 -22.34 13.17
C VAL A 25 -1.86 -22.00 13.07
N ALA A 26 -1.00 -22.58 13.92
CA ALA A 26 0.44 -22.32 13.93
C ALA A 26 1.12 -22.67 12.59
N LYS A 27 0.78 -23.83 12.01
CA LYS A 27 1.37 -24.32 10.76
C LYS A 27 0.73 -23.76 9.49
N ARG A 28 -0.27 -22.90 9.62
CA ARG A 28 -1.03 -22.36 8.48
C ARG A 28 -0.14 -21.61 7.49
N SER A 29 -0.20 -21.99 6.23
CA SER A 29 0.41 -21.33 5.07
C SER A 29 -0.67 -20.84 4.10
N LEU A 30 -0.30 -19.92 3.20
CA LEU A 30 -1.21 -19.50 2.13
C LEU A 30 -1.25 -20.59 1.05
N CYS A 31 -2.43 -21.12 0.78
CA CYS A 31 -2.65 -22.07 -0.32
C CYS A 31 -2.57 -21.34 -1.66
N LEU A 32 -1.77 -21.88 -2.59
CA LEU A 32 -1.68 -21.41 -3.97
C LEU A 32 -2.29 -22.48 -4.89
N PRO A 33 -3.54 -22.34 -5.35
CA PRO A 33 -4.20 -23.36 -6.16
C PRO A 33 -3.49 -23.68 -7.49
N ASN A 34 -2.81 -22.70 -8.09
CA ASN A 34 -2.15 -22.82 -9.38
C ASN A 34 -0.74 -22.19 -9.38
N PRO A 35 0.22 -22.76 -8.65
CA PRO A 35 1.56 -22.16 -8.51
C PRO A 35 2.36 -22.17 -9.82
N LYS A 36 2.02 -23.09 -10.74
CA LYS A 36 2.68 -23.20 -12.05
C LYS A 36 2.34 -22.04 -12.98
N ALA A 37 1.16 -21.43 -12.83
CA ALA A 37 0.75 -20.30 -13.67
C ALA A 37 1.63 -19.05 -13.48
N VAL A 38 2.30 -18.92 -12.33
CA VAL A 38 3.22 -17.81 -12.06
C VAL A 38 4.38 -17.77 -13.07
N LYS A 39 4.78 -18.93 -13.62
CA LYS A 39 5.84 -19.01 -14.64
C LYS A 39 5.57 -18.14 -15.87
N ALA A 40 4.29 -17.93 -16.22
CA ALA A 40 3.89 -17.13 -17.39
C ALA A 40 4.13 -15.61 -17.21
N ILE A 41 4.35 -15.15 -15.97
CA ILE A 41 4.52 -13.73 -15.62
C ILE A 41 5.98 -13.28 -15.79
N HIS A 42 6.93 -14.22 -15.73
CA HIS A 42 8.36 -13.93 -15.80
C HIS A 42 8.77 -13.54 -17.22
N ARG A 43 9.42 -12.38 -17.37
CA ARG A 43 10.06 -12.00 -18.63
C ARG A 43 11.30 -12.87 -18.90
N PRO A 44 11.80 -12.95 -20.16
CA PRO A 44 13.05 -13.63 -20.47
C PRO A 44 14.26 -13.12 -19.65
N ILE A 45 14.25 -11.83 -19.28
CA ILE A 45 15.28 -11.22 -18.42
C ILE A 45 15.22 -11.67 -16.95
N CYS A 46 14.19 -12.43 -16.57
CA CYS A 46 13.95 -12.96 -15.23
C CYS A 46 14.27 -14.47 -15.16
N TYR A 47 15.36 -14.87 -15.82
CA TYR A 47 15.87 -16.24 -15.79
C TYR A 47 17.30 -16.27 -15.22
N PRO A 48 17.65 -17.27 -14.38
CA PRO A 48 16.80 -18.40 -13.95
C PRO A 48 15.71 -18.02 -12.92
N VAL A 49 14.50 -18.57 -13.08
CA VAL A 49 13.30 -18.22 -12.29
C VAL A 49 13.48 -18.55 -10.80
N GLU A 50 14.27 -19.56 -10.49
CA GLU A 50 14.62 -20.01 -9.14
C GLU A 50 15.30 -18.91 -8.32
N THR A 51 15.97 -17.97 -9.00
CA THR A 51 16.62 -16.82 -8.36
C THR A 51 15.72 -15.60 -8.26
N CYS A 52 14.56 -15.62 -8.90
CA CYS A 52 13.63 -14.50 -8.91
C CYS A 52 13.07 -14.22 -7.51
N TRP A 53 13.07 -12.95 -7.12
CA TRP A 53 12.46 -12.49 -5.87
C TRP A 53 11.00 -12.93 -5.76
N LEU A 54 10.21 -12.80 -6.83
CA LEU A 54 8.79 -13.14 -6.82
C LEU A 54 8.58 -14.65 -6.60
N HIS A 55 9.41 -15.49 -7.23
CA HIS A 55 9.36 -16.95 -7.02
C HIS A 55 9.60 -17.30 -5.54
N LYS A 56 10.58 -16.66 -4.90
CA LYS A 56 10.85 -16.86 -3.46
C LYS A 56 9.66 -16.46 -2.59
N LEU A 57 9.02 -15.31 -2.88
CA LEU A 57 7.85 -14.85 -2.12
C LEU A 57 6.64 -15.77 -2.28
N MET A 58 6.51 -16.41 -3.45
CA MET A 58 5.44 -17.37 -3.73
C MET A 58 5.62 -18.73 -3.02
N ALA A 59 6.77 -19.00 -2.38
CA ALA A 59 6.93 -20.22 -1.61
C ALA A 59 5.94 -20.27 -0.43
N GLU A 60 5.30 -21.42 -0.21
CA GLU A 60 4.38 -21.62 0.93
C GLU A 60 5.11 -21.55 2.28
N SER A 61 6.40 -21.88 2.30
CA SER A 61 7.28 -21.73 3.46
C SER A 61 7.56 -20.27 3.83
N CYS A 62 7.40 -19.34 2.89
CA CYS A 62 7.64 -17.91 3.10
C CYS A 62 6.42 -17.24 3.74
N LYS A 63 6.13 -17.50 5.02
CA LYS A 63 4.91 -17.00 5.67
C LYS A 63 4.99 -15.54 6.10
N ALA A 64 6.15 -15.07 6.55
CA ALA A 64 6.39 -13.68 6.89
C ALA A 64 7.69 -13.23 6.23
N VAL A 65 7.67 -12.07 5.57
CA VAL A 65 8.82 -11.59 4.80
C VAL A 65 8.86 -10.08 4.69
N PHE A 66 10.05 -9.52 4.84
CA PHE A 66 10.38 -8.15 4.50
C PHE A 66 11.10 -8.13 3.15
N VAL A 67 10.52 -7.44 2.18
CA VAL A 67 11.03 -7.23 0.84
C VAL A 67 11.74 -5.88 0.81
N ASP A 68 13.07 -5.94 0.81
CA ASP A 68 13.92 -4.76 0.87
C ASP A 68 14.04 -4.12 -0.51
N THR A 69 13.54 -2.88 -0.61
CA THR A 69 13.46 -2.12 -1.85
C THR A 69 14.70 -1.28 -2.13
N ASP A 70 15.73 -1.33 -1.29
CA ASP A 70 16.94 -0.51 -1.47
C ASP A 70 17.72 -0.83 -2.77
N GLY A 71 17.55 -2.03 -3.33
CA GLY A 71 18.16 -2.43 -4.60
C GLY A 71 17.47 -1.88 -5.86
N VAL A 72 16.32 -1.21 -5.70
CA VAL A 72 15.59 -0.53 -6.79
C VAL A 72 15.46 0.97 -6.48
N PRO A 73 15.26 1.83 -7.49
CA PRO A 73 15.13 3.28 -7.28
C PRO A 73 13.77 3.68 -6.70
N ALA A 74 13.33 3.01 -5.63
CA ALA A 74 12.04 3.21 -4.98
C ALA A 74 12.08 4.36 -3.97
N CYS A 75 12.43 5.56 -4.41
CA CYS A 75 12.43 6.75 -3.55
C CYS A 75 10.99 7.24 -3.30
N ASP A 76 10.73 7.73 -2.09
CA ASP A 76 9.46 8.38 -1.78
C ASP A 76 9.34 9.75 -2.47
N SER A 77 8.12 10.13 -2.83
CA SER A 77 7.78 11.40 -3.48
C SER A 77 6.57 12.06 -2.82
N ARG A 78 6.42 13.37 -3.04
CA ARG A 78 5.34 14.17 -2.46
C ARG A 78 4.31 14.59 -3.51
N VAL A 79 3.05 14.49 -3.14
CA VAL A 79 1.90 15.03 -3.88
C VAL A 79 1.18 16.00 -2.94
N GLY A 80 1.47 17.29 -3.07
CA GLY A 80 1.18 18.27 -2.03
C GLY A 80 1.90 17.90 -0.73
N ASP A 81 1.16 17.87 0.38
CA ASP A 81 1.72 17.53 1.71
C ASP A 81 1.77 16.02 1.97
N LEU A 82 1.24 15.20 1.07
CA LEU A 82 1.15 13.76 1.25
C LEU A 82 2.32 13.03 0.57
N VAL A 83 2.71 11.89 1.13
CA VAL A 83 3.83 11.07 0.64
C VAL A 83 3.32 9.80 -0.04
N GLN A 84 3.97 9.41 -1.12
CA GLN A 84 3.74 8.16 -1.86
C GLN A 84 5.07 7.57 -2.35
N ASN A 85 5.01 6.34 -2.85
CA ASN A 85 6.16 5.68 -3.48
C ASN A 85 5.65 4.86 -4.67
N GLU A 86 5.91 5.35 -5.88
CA GLU A 86 5.37 4.77 -7.10
C GLU A 86 5.99 3.42 -7.46
N VAL A 87 7.30 3.27 -7.25
CA VAL A 87 8.00 2.02 -7.52
C VAL A 87 7.55 0.95 -6.54
N GLU A 88 7.45 1.28 -5.25
CA GLU A 88 6.92 0.37 -4.23
C GLU A 88 5.46 0.00 -4.52
N ALA A 89 4.63 0.96 -4.96
CA ALA A 89 3.25 0.68 -5.37
C ALA A 89 3.18 -0.31 -6.54
N ARG A 90 4.06 -0.16 -7.53
CA ARG A 90 4.16 -1.12 -8.65
C ARG A 90 4.61 -2.49 -8.18
N LEU A 91 5.59 -2.58 -7.27
CA LEU A 91 6.03 -3.87 -6.70
C LEU A 91 4.90 -4.58 -5.95
N VAL A 92 4.14 -3.83 -5.14
CA VAL A 92 2.95 -4.34 -4.44
C VAL A 92 1.88 -4.81 -5.42
N GLN A 93 1.63 -4.06 -6.50
CA GLN A 93 0.72 -4.47 -7.58
C GLN A 93 1.18 -5.79 -8.22
N GLN A 94 2.47 -5.92 -8.56
CA GLN A 94 3.02 -7.15 -9.15
C GLN A 94 2.83 -8.34 -8.22
N MET A 95 3.06 -8.15 -6.92
CA MET A 95 2.85 -9.20 -5.91
C MET A 95 1.37 -9.61 -5.83
N ALA A 96 0.46 -8.63 -5.76
CA ALA A 96 -0.97 -8.89 -5.71
C ALA A 96 -1.45 -9.65 -6.95
N GLU A 97 -1.09 -9.19 -8.15
CA GLU A 97 -1.45 -9.85 -9.40
C GLU A 97 -0.84 -11.25 -9.53
N ALA A 98 0.39 -11.47 -9.03
CA ALA A 98 0.99 -12.81 -9.02
C ALA A 98 0.23 -13.79 -8.11
N LEU A 99 -0.28 -13.33 -6.96
CA LEU A 99 -1.14 -14.13 -6.09
C LEU A 99 -2.45 -14.50 -6.80
N LEU A 100 -3.06 -13.56 -7.51
CA LEU A 100 -4.28 -13.81 -8.28
C LEU A 100 -4.04 -14.82 -9.41
N VAL A 101 -2.94 -14.69 -10.16
CA VAL A 101 -2.56 -15.66 -11.20
C VAL A 101 -2.31 -17.04 -10.61
N ALA A 102 -1.78 -17.11 -9.38
CA ALA A 102 -1.64 -18.36 -8.65
C ALA A 102 -2.95 -18.93 -8.09
N GLY A 103 -4.08 -18.26 -8.31
CA GLY A 103 -5.42 -18.73 -7.94
C GLY A 103 -5.91 -18.29 -6.55
N VAL A 104 -5.20 -17.38 -5.88
CA VAL A 104 -5.69 -16.76 -4.63
C VAL A 104 -6.87 -15.83 -4.97
N SER A 105 -7.95 -15.89 -4.20
CA SER A 105 -9.11 -15.02 -4.46
C SER A 105 -8.84 -13.58 -4.04
N GLU A 106 -9.49 -12.60 -4.68
CA GLU A 106 -9.31 -11.18 -4.35
C GLU A 106 -9.65 -10.89 -2.87
N GLU A 107 -10.69 -11.54 -2.34
CA GLU A 107 -11.18 -11.37 -0.98
C GLU A 107 -10.23 -11.92 0.09
N GLN A 108 -9.29 -12.80 -0.31
CA GLN A 108 -8.25 -13.35 0.56
C GLN A 108 -7.05 -12.41 0.71
N ILE A 109 -6.97 -11.35 -0.10
CA ILE A 109 -5.85 -10.41 -0.14
C ILE A 109 -6.28 -9.08 0.47
N GLY A 110 -5.44 -8.55 1.36
CA GLY A 110 -5.52 -7.17 1.83
C GLY A 110 -4.21 -6.43 1.61
N ILE A 111 -4.31 -5.14 1.30
CA ILE A 111 -3.16 -4.25 1.13
C ILE A 111 -3.28 -3.11 2.15
N ILE A 112 -2.22 -2.89 2.93
CA ILE A 112 -2.20 -1.90 4.00
C ILE A 112 -1.05 -0.91 3.78
N SER A 113 -1.33 0.36 4.01
CA SER A 113 -0.29 1.40 4.14
C SER A 113 -0.70 2.44 5.16
N LEU A 114 0.27 3.07 5.83
CA LEU A 114 0.02 4.19 6.74
C LEU A 114 -0.25 5.50 5.97
N TYR A 115 0.09 5.55 4.68
CA TYR A 115 0.05 6.76 3.89
C TYR A 115 -1.19 6.80 2.99
N ARG A 116 -2.07 7.76 3.24
CA ARG A 116 -3.34 7.90 2.49
C ARG A 116 -3.13 8.10 0.98
N GLN A 117 -2.07 8.80 0.59
CA GLN A 117 -1.77 9.00 -0.83
C GLN A 117 -1.29 7.70 -1.49
N GLN A 118 -0.52 6.87 -0.77
CA GLN A 118 -0.17 5.52 -1.25
C GLN A 118 -1.41 4.63 -1.43
N ILE A 119 -2.37 4.70 -0.51
CA ILE A 119 -3.65 3.99 -0.64
C ILE A 119 -4.37 4.41 -1.93
N LYS A 120 -4.48 5.72 -2.20
CA LYS A 120 -5.11 6.22 -3.44
C LYS A 120 -4.40 5.71 -4.68
N LEU A 121 -3.07 5.73 -4.70
CA LEU A 121 -2.26 5.24 -5.81
C LEU A 121 -2.49 3.75 -6.04
N LEU A 122 -2.44 2.93 -4.99
CA LEU A 122 -2.69 1.49 -5.07
C LEU A 122 -4.12 1.18 -5.52
N SER A 123 -5.12 1.90 -5.01
CA SER A 123 -6.51 1.77 -5.46
C SER A 123 -6.69 2.11 -6.94
N HIS A 124 -5.89 3.04 -7.48
CA HIS A 124 -5.91 3.35 -8.90
C HIS A 124 -5.24 2.23 -9.72
N LEU A 125 -4.07 1.75 -9.30
CA LEU A 125 -3.33 0.67 -9.99
C LEU A 125 -4.10 -0.65 -10.00
N LEU A 126 -4.90 -0.92 -8.97
CA LEU A 126 -5.69 -2.13 -8.80
C LEU A 126 -7.20 -1.89 -9.00
N LEU A 127 -7.59 -0.88 -9.79
CA LEU A 127 -8.99 -0.51 -10.00
C LEU A 127 -9.88 -1.66 -10.51
N ALA A 128 -9.29 -2.58 -11.28
CA ALA A 128 -9.98 -3.76 -11.80
C ALA A 128 -10.21 -4.85 -10.72
N ARG A 129 -9.50 -4.79 -9.59
CA ARG A 129 -9.48 -5.79 -8.51
C ARG A 129 -10.31 -5.32 -7.32
N LYS A 130 -11.64 -5.30 -7.49
CA LYS A 130 -12.57 -4.72 -6.50
C LYS A 130 -12.69 -5.54 -5.21
N GLY A 131 -12.35 -6.83 -5.24
CA GLY A 131 -12.39 -7.70 -4.07
C GLY A 131 -11.17 -7.52 -3.15
N ILE A 132 -10.07 -6.94 -3.65
CA ILE A 132 -8.88 -6.67 -2.83
C ILE A 132 -9.16 -5.47 -1.93
N GLU A 133 -9.08 -5.68 -0.62
CA GLU A 133 -9.22 -4.60 0.34
C GLU A 133 -7.94 -3.77 0.43
N ILE A 134 -8.03 -2.47 0.15
CA ILE A 134 -6.89 -1.53 0.24
C ILE A 134 -7.23 -0.48 1.31
N LEU A 135 -6.60 -0.59 2.48
CA LEU A 135 -7.00 0.16 3.67
C LEU A 135 -5.80 0.77 4.39
N THR A 136 -6.05 1.83 5.15
CA THR A 136 -5.09 2.30 6.15
C THR A 136 -5.06 1.35 7.35
N ALA A 137 -3.97 1.35 8.13
CA ALA A 137 -3.88 0.55 9.36
C ALA A 137 -5.10 0.73 10.26
N ASP A 138 -5.48 1.98 10.55
CA ASP A 138 -6.63 2.31 11.39
C ASP A 138 -7.96 1.72 10.86
N ARG A 139 -8.14 1.66 9.53
CA ARG A 139 -9.37 1.15 8.90
C ARG A 139 -9.40 -0.37 8.75
N SER A 140 -8.26 -1.03 8.92
CA SER A 140 -8.13 -2.48 8.84
C SER A 140 -8.50 -3.20 10.14
N GLN A 141 -8.73 -2.47 11.24
CA GLN A 141 -9.01 -3.06 12.55
C GLN A 141 -10.22 -4.01 12.50
N GLY A 142 -10.02 -5.25 12.97
CA GLY A 142 -11.03 -6.32 12.94
C GLY A 142 -11.22 -6.98 11.57
N ARG A 143 -10.45 -6.62 10.54
CA ARG A 143 -10.54 -7.18 9.18
C ARG A 143 -9.30 -7.99 8.85
N ASP A 144 -9.38 -9.30 9.08
CA ASP A 144 -8.26 -10.21 8.81
C ASP A 144 -8.37 -10.83 7.41
N LYS A 145 -7.23 -11.08 6.77
CA LYS A 145 -7.12 -11.68 5.43
C LYS A 145 -6.14 -12.84 5.43
N GLU A 146 -6.23 -13.73 4.44
CA GLU A 146 -5.25 -14.82 4.30
C GLU A 146 -3.86 -14.28 4.02
N CYS A 147 -3.77 -13.31 3.11
CA CYS A 147 -2.54 -12.63 2.74
C CYS A 147 -2.69 -11.12 2.98
N ILE A 148 -1.75 -10.52 3.71
CA ILE A 148 -1.61 -9.07 3.82
C ILE A 148 -0.32 -8.63 3.17
N ILE A 149 -0.40 -7.62 2.32
CA ILE A 149 0.74 -6.92 1.74
C ILE A 149 0.81 -5.52 2.35
N ILE A 150 1.96 -5.13 2.89
CA ILE A 150 2.17 -3.83 3.51
C ILE A 150 3.13 -2.99 2.67
N SER A 151 2.76 -1.74 2.43
CA SER A 151 3.62 -0.73 1.81
C SER A 151 4.05 0.30 2.86
N MET A 152 5.35 0.33 3.15
CA MET A 152 5.98 1.22 4.14
C MET A 152 6.29 2.60 3.57
N VAL A 153 6.37 2.74 2.24
CA VAL A 153 6.46 3.99 1.47
C VAL A 153 7.78 4.75 1.62
N ARG A 154 8.21 5.04 2.85
CA ARG A 154 9.35 5.92 3.12
C ARG A 154 10.65 5.31 2.63
N SER A 155 11.35 6.08 1.80
CA SER A 155 12.62 5.71 1.19
C SER A 155 13.33 6.99 0.77
N ASN A 156 14.31 7.41 1.57
CA ASN A 156 15.06 8.65 1.34
C ASN A 156 16.43 8.60 2.02
N ASP A 157 17.40 9.32 1.45
CA ASP A 157 18.78 9.34 1.94
C ASP A 157 18.94 10.01 3.32
N SER A 158 17.99 10.88 3.68
CA SER A 158 17.96 11.57 4.97
C SER A 158 17.50 10.66 6.13
N GLY A 159 17.11 9.41 5.88
CA GLY A 159 16.65 8.47 6.90
C GLY A 159 15.35 8.91 7.60
N GLN A 160 14.56 9.77 6.94
CA GLN A 160 13.34 10.32 7.49
C GLN A 160 12.18 9.34 7.31
N ILE A 161 11.70 8.80 8.43
CA ILE A 161 10.51 7.94 8.46
C ILE A 161 9.21 8.73 8.70
N GLY A 162 9.30 9.91 9.32
CA GLY A 162 8.13 10.67 9.78
C GLY A 162 7.41 10.02 10.97
N GLU A 163 6.39 10.68 11.52
CA GLU A 163 5.75 10.25 12.77
C GLU A 163 4.87 9.01 12.64
N LEU A 164 4.23 8.81 11.47
CA LEU A 164 3.29 7.71 11.27
C LEU A 164 3.95 6.34 11.43
N VAL A 165 5.18 6.18 10.95
CA VAL A 165 5.96 4.94 11.07
C VAL A 165 6.54 4.76 12.47
N ARG A 166 6.59 5.83 13.30
CA ARG A 166 7.00 5.73 14.71
C ARG A 166 5.90 5.17 15.61
N ASP A 167 4.64 5.18 15.16
CA ASP A 167 3.55 4.55 15.89
C ASP A 167 3.55 3.03 15.69
N TRP A 168 4.33 2.36 16.54
CA TRP A 168 4.48 0.91 16.53
C TRP A 168 3.14 0.16 16.68
N ARG A 169 2.16 0.75 17.39
CA ARG A 169 0.85 0.12 17.59
C ARG A 169 0.12 -0.05 16.27
N ARG A 170 0.20 0.94 15.37
CA ARG A 170 -0.41 0.87 14.03
C ARG A 170 0.24 -0.15 13.12
N MET A 171 1.57 -0.30 13.21
CA MET A 171 2.28 -1.34 12.44
C MET A 171 1.86 -2.73 12.90
N ASN A 172 1.79 -2.97 14.21
CA ASN A 172 1.32 -4.27 14.70
C ASN A 172 -0.15 -4.54 14.38
N VAL A 173 -1.02 -3.53 14.42
CA VAL A 173 -2.39 -3.69 13.92
C VAL A 173 -2.37 -4.22 12.49
N SER A 174 -1.50 -3.66 11.64
CA SER A 174 -1.34 -4.08 10.24
C SER A 174 -0.78 -5.51 10.12
N PHE A 175 0.26 -5.86 10.88
CA PHE A 175 0.87 -7.20 10.87
C PHE A 175 -0.12 -8.29 11.28
N THR A 176 -0.88 -8.03 12.35
CA THR A 176 -1.83 -8.99 12.92
C THR A 176 -3.08 -9.20 12.06
N ARG A 177 -3.29 -8.42 10.99
CA ARG A 177 -4.38 -8.67 10.02
C ARG A 177 -4.12 -9.91 9.17
N ALA A 178 -2.87 -10.37 9.10
CA ALA A 178 -2.47 -11.51 8.29
C ALA A 178 -2.75 -12.84 9.02
N ARG A 179 -3.48 -13.75 8.36
CA ARG A 179 -3.72 -15.10 8.89
C ARG A 179 -2.63 -16.08 8.50
N SER A 180 -2.23 -16.07 7.23
CA SER A 180 -1.41 -17.11 6.61
C SER A 180 -0.13 -16.58 5.97
N LYS A 181 -0.16 -15.35 5.42
CA LYS A 181 1.00 -14.74 4.77
C LYS A 181 1.05 -13.24 5.00
N LEU A 182 2.23 -12.73 5.36
CA LEU A 182 2.53 -11.33 5.56
C LEU A 182 3.75 -10.94 4.69
N ILE A 183 3.54 -10.00 3.77
CA ILE A 183 4.60 -9.48 2.90
C ILE A 183 4.72 -7.97 3.14
N ILE A 184 5.90 -7.50 3.51
CA ILE A 184 6.13 -6.09 3.83
C ILE A 184 7.15 -5.53 2.84
N PHE A 185 6.78 -4.52 2.06
CA PHE A 185 7.70 -3.79 1.19
C PHE A 185 8.17 -2.50 1.86
N GLY A 186 9.47 -2.22 1.78
CA GLY A 186 10.02 -0.94 2.24
C GLY A 186 11.53 -0.84 2.11
N SER A 187 12.06 0.37 2.27
CA SER A 187 13.49 0.65 2.29
C SER A 187 14.08 0.27 3.65
N ARG A 188 14.95 -0.75 3.70
CA ARG A 188 15.63 -1.11 4.94
C ARG A 188 16.51 0.04 5.44
N LYS A 189 17.29 0.66 4.55
CA LYS A 189 18.17 1.79 4.82
C LYS A 189 17.45 2.94 5.53
N THR A 190 16.24 3.26 5.06
CA THR A 190 15.45 4.36 5.63
C THR A 190 14.78 3.95 6.93
N LEU A 191 14.22 2.74 7.00
CA LEU A 191 13.44 2.28 8.14
C LEU A 191 14.30 1.90 9.36
N GLN A 192 15.51 1.37 9.14
CA GLN A 192 16.41 0.96 10.23
C GLN A 192 16.95 2.12 11.06
N THR A 193 16.82 3.36 10.59
CA THR A 193 17.17 4.56 11.37
C THR A 193 16.21 4.79 12.54
N ALA A 194 15.04 4.15 12.52
CA ALA A 194 14.09 4.17 13.63
C ALA A 194 14.56 3.17 14.71
N PRO A 195 14.84 3.62 15.95
CA PRO A 195 15.20 2.71 17.03
C PRO A 195 14.15 1.61 17.25
N LEU A 196 12.86 1.95 17.09
CA LEU A 196 11.74 1.01 17.23
C LEU A 196 11.70 -0.10 16.17
N LEU A 197 12.34 0.10 15.00
CA LEU A 197 12.39 -0.90 13.93
C LEU A 197 13.66 -1.76 14.00
N SER A 198 14.62 -1.42 14.87
CA SER A 198 15.86 -2.20 15.03
C SER A 198 15.57 -3.65 15.43
N GLU A 199 14.78 -3.86 16.50
CA GLU A 199 14.40 -5.20 16.96
C GLU A 199 13.61 -6.00 15.90
N PHE A 200 12.83 -5.30 15.08
CA PHE A 200 12.11 -5.90 13.96
C PHE A 200 13.08 -6.42 12.90
N PHE A 201 14.06 -5.60 12.49
CA PHE A 201 15.04 -6.01 11.50
C PHE A 201 16.00 -7.09 12.02
N ASP A 202 16.37 -7.04 13.30
CA ASP A 202 17.18 -8.09 13.94
C ASP A 202 16.45 -9.44 13.92
N LEU A 203 15.15 -9.44 14.24
CA LEU A 203 14.33 -10.65 14.16
C LEU A 203 14.21 -11.14 12.71
N MET A 204 13.87 -10.26 11.77
CA MET A 204 13.75 -10.62 10.35
C MET A 204 15.06 -11.18 9.80
N GLN A 205 16.21 -10.61 10.18
CA GLN A 205 17.52 -11.09 9.77
C GLN A 205 17.85 -12.45 10.39
N LYS A 206 17.58 -12.65 11.68
CA LYS A 206 17.80 -13.92 12.38
C LYS A 206 16.98 -15.07 11.78
N GLN A 207 15.76 -14.79 11.33
CA GLN A 207 14.89 -15.77 10.69
C GLN A 207 15.17 -15.97 9.19
N GLY A 208 16.05 -15.15 8.59
CA GLY A 208 16.27 -15.16 7.14
C GLY A 208 15.06 -14.68 6.32
N TRP A 209 14.21 -13.84 6.92
CA TRP A 209 12.97 -13.32 6.32
C TRP A 209 13.16 -11.99 5.58
N ILE A 210 14.40 -11.62 5.25
CA ILE A 210 14.71 -10.43 4.45
C ILE A 210 15.07 -10.88 3.04
N VAL A 211 14.30 -10.40 2.05
CA VAL A 211 14.56 -10.63 0.63
C VAL A 211 14.97 -9.30 -0.02
N PRO A 212 16.27 -9.10 -0.31
CA PRO A 212 16.71 -7.93 -1.06
C PRO A 212 16.28 -8.03 -2.51
N LEU A 213 15.66 -6.96 -3.03
CA LEU A 213 15.30 -6.88 -4.43
C LEU A 213 16.54 -6.64 -5.31
N PRO A 214 16.69 -7.37 -6.42
CA PRO A 214 17.75 -7.08 -7.39
C PRO A 214 17.47 -5.76 -8.10
N ALA A 215 18.52 -5.18 -8.71
CA ALA A 215 18.35 -4.05 -9.62
C ALA A 215 17.31 -4.37 -10.71
N LYS A 216 16.47 -3.38 -11.03
CA LYS A 216 15.38 -3.49 -12.02
C LYS A 216 14.25 -4.47 -11.64
N ALA A 217 14.16 -4.93 -10.39
CA ALA A 217 13.11 -5.85 -9.93
C ALA A 217 11.69 -5.40 -10.27
N ASP A 218 11.44 -4.09 -10.30
CA ASP A 218 10.18 -3.45 -10.66
C ASP A 218 9.80 -3.60 -12.15
N THR A 219 10.72 -4.07 -13.00
CA THR A 219 10.50 -4.24 -14.45
C THR A 219 10.66 -5.69 -14.93
N LEU A 220 10.95 -6.64 -14.04
CA LEU A 220 11.20 -8.04 -14.39
C LEU A 220 9.95 -8.83 -14.79
N HIS A 221 8.77 -8.34 -14.42
CA HIS A 221 7.49 -9.04 -14.60
C HIS A 221 6.52 -8.21 -15.43
N THR A 222 5.57 -8.86 -16.11
CA THR A 222 4.51 -8.17 -16.87
C THR A 222 3.15 -8.75 -16.55
N PHE A 223 2.20 -7.85 -16.39
CA PHE A 223 0.81 -8.19 -16.11
C PHE A 223 -0.06 -7.51 -17.18
N ALA A 224 -1.01 -8.25 -17.74
CA ALA A 224 -1.85 -7.82 -18.86
C ALA A 224 -2.67 -6.54 -18.54
N ALA A 225 -2.90 -6.23 -17.26
CA ALA A 225 -3.64 -5.05 -16.83
C ALA A 225 -2.85 -3.71 -16.95
N SER A 226 -1.56 -3.74 -17.30
CA SER A 226 -0.68 -2.57 -17.20
C SER A 226 -0.71 -1.59 -18.40
N GLN A 227 -1.62 -1.73 -19.37
CA GLN A 227 -1.54 -1.02 -20.67
C GLN A 227 -2.32 0.29 -20.83
N THR A 228 -2.98 0.87 -19.82
CA THR A 228 -3.88 2.04 -20.06
C THR A 228 -3.39 3.41 -19.62
N VAL A 229 -2.17 3.59 -19.07
CA VAL A 229 -1.75 4.92 -18.58
C VAL A 229 -0.33 5.27 -19.01
N THR A 230 -0.12 5.55 -20.29
CA THR A 230 1.02 6.37 -20.77
C THR A 230 0.82 6.68 -22.26
N LYS A 231 -0.09 7.60 -22.58
CA LYS A 231 -0.07 8.41 -23.81
C LYS A 231 -1.20 9.44 -23.76
N ARG A 232 -0.96 10.55 -23.07
CA ARG A 232 -1.58 11.85 -23.37
C ARG A 232 -0.84 12.95 -22.63
N SER A 233 0.26 13.39 -23.22
CA SER A 233 0.76 14.75 -23.17
C SER A 233 1.79 14.92 -24.28
N LEU A 234 1.77 16.11 -24.89
CA LEU A 234 2.61 16.63 -25.97
C LEU A 234 2.10 16.37 -27.38
N GLU A 235 1.31 17.32 -27.89
CA GLU A 235 1.62 17.97 -29.16
C GLU A 235 1.04 19.39 -29.14
N VAL A 236 1.95 20.37 -29.03
CA VAL A 236 1.72 21.79 -29.26
C VAL A 236 2.39 22.10 -30.58
N THR A 237 1.62 22.44 -31.60
CA THR A 237 2.10 23.22 -32.77
C THR A 237 0.94 24.07 -33.28
N GLY A 238 1.15 25.38 -33.31
CA GLY A 238 0.19 26.36 -33.83
C GLY A 238 0.22 26.49 -35.35
N VAL A 239 -0.80 27.17 -35.89
CA VAL A 239 -0.72 28.43 -36.67
C VAL A 239 -2.11 28.72 -37.33
N ALA A 240 -2.56 29.98 -37.15
CA ALA A 240 -3.45 30.89 -37.92
C ALA A 240 -4.19 30.41 -39.21
N VAL A 241 -5.35 30.90 -39.70
CA VAL A 241 -6.30 32.02 -39.40
C VAL A 241 -7.55 31.94 -40.35
N THR A 242 -8.77 32.20 -39.82
CA THR A 242 -10.06 32.80 -40.35
C THR A 242 -10.86 32.27 -41.58
N PRO A 243 -12.14 32.71 -41.83
CA PRO A 243 -13.31 32.99 -40.94
C PRO A 243 -14.68 32.46 -41.49
N LEU A 244 -15.81 32.87 -40.87
CA LEU A 244 -17.27 32.80 -41.23
C LEU A 244 -18.04 31.78 -40.36
N LYS A 245 -19.18 32.07 -39.69
CA LYS A 245 -20.27 33.04 -39.91
C LYS A 245 -20.98 33.36 -38.58
N GLU A 246 -21.61 34.53 -38.56
CA GLU A 246 -22.41 35.13 -37.49
C GLU A 246 -23.61 34.29 -37.05
N ASN A 247 -23.97 34.40 -35.76
CA ASN A 247 -25.35 34.75 -35.39
C ASN A 247 -25.41 35.36 -33.97
N LYS A 248 -25.97 36.57 -33.91
CA LYS A 248 -26.30 37.33 -32.70
C LYS A 248 -27.55 36.74 -32.04
N LEU A 249 -27.56 36.67 -30.72
CA LEU A 249 -28.72 37.13 -29.93
C LEU A 249 -28.30 37.46 -28.48
N ASP A 250 -29.11 38.33 -27.89
CA ASP A 250 -28.82 39.37 -26.91
C ASP A 250 -28.26 39.03 -25.52
N ARG A 251 -27.56 40.05 -25.00
CA ARG A 251 -27.15 40.27 -23.60
C ARG A 251 -28.36 40.80 -22.78
N PRO A 252 -28.38 40.65 -21.44
CA PRO A 252 -27.75 41.72 -20.67
C PRO A 252 -27.00 41.28 -19.41
N THR A 253 -25.92 42.02 -19.18
CA THR A 253 -25.03 42.07 -18.02
C THR A 253 -25.73 42.55 -16.74
N LYS A 254 -25.30 42.04 -15.57
CA LYS A 254 -25.30 42.82 -14.32
C LYS A 254 -24.25 42.35 -13.29
N LYS A 255 -23.23 43.21 -13.14
CA LYS A 255 -22.56 43.72 -11.92
C LYS A 255 -22.14 42.74 -10.79
N VAL A 256 -20.81 42.69 -10.60
CA VAL A 256 -20.11 42.40 -9.34
C VAL A 256 -20.53 43.40 -8.24
N LYS A 257 -20.78 42.92 -7.02
CA LYS A 257 -20.73 43.72 -5.79
C LYS A 257 -20.12 42.93 -4.63
N ARG A 258 -19.34 43.67 -3.83
CA ARG A 258 -18.51 43.26 -2.71
C ARG A 258 -19.31 42.76 -1.49
N VAL A 259 -18.58 41.98 -0.70
CA VAL A 259 -18.79 41.46 0.66
C VAL A 259 -19.35 42.50 1.64
N ALA A 260 -20.26 42.05 2.51
CA ALA A 260 -20.49 42.58 3.85
C ALA A 260 -20.75 41.39 4.81
N GLU A 261 -20.24 41.54 6.03
CA GLU A 261 -20.17 40.56 7.10
C GLU A 261 -21.53 40.25 7.77
N GLU A 262 -21.47 39.19 8.59
CA GLU A 262 -22.38 38.84 9.69
C GLU A 262 -23.71 38.15 9.39
N GLY A 263 -23.81 36.94 9.97
CA GLY A 263 -25.06 36.37 10.44
C GLY A 263 -25.62 35.24 9.58
N LEU A 264 -25.31 33.98 9.91
CA LEU A 264 -26.26 32.85 9.84
C LEU A 264 -25.67 31.53 10.40
N LEU A 265 -25.06 31.60 11.59
CA LEU A 265 -25.12 30.50 12.54
C LEU A 265 -26.48 30.60 13.25
N ARG A 266 -27.53 29.96 12.71
CA ARG A 266 -28.77 29.60 13.43
C ARG A 266 -29.77 28.95 12.48
N SER A 267 -29.64 27.65 12.26
CA SER A 267 -30.72 26.83 11.71
C SER A 267 -30.49 25.35 11.99
N ARG A 268 -30.34 24.98 13.27
CA ARG A 268 -30.59 23.60 13.75
C ARG A 268 -31.24 23.64 15.13
N PRO A 269 -32.56 23.44 15.24
CA PRO A 269 -33.24 23.24 16.51
C PRO A 269 -33.06 21.80 16.99
N LEU A 270 -33.08 21.63 18.32
CA LEU A 270 -33.04 20.37 19.10
C LEU A 270 -31.63 19.87 19.51
N LEU A 271 -31.06 20.56 20.51
CA LEU A 271 -30.46 19.97 21.73
C LEU A 271 -30.13 21.14 22.68
N LYS A 272 -31.17 21.83 23.15
CA LYS A 272 -31.13 22.66 24.36
C LYS A 272 -31.83 21.83 25.42
N ASP A 273 -31.06 21.26 26.35
CA ASP A 273 -31.47 20.96 27.73
C ASP A 273 -30.30 20.38 28.54
N LEU A 274 -29.13 21.03 28.50
CA LEU A 274 -27.99 20.63 29.35
C LEU A 274 -27.07 21.77 29.81
N VAL A 275 -27.44 23.04 29.58
CA VAL A 275 -26.59 24.20 29.95
C VAL A 275 -27.41 25.31 30.61
N ASN A 276 -28.21 24.97 31.62
CA ASN A 276 -28.78 25.93 32.59
C ASN A 276 -29.08 25.23 33.92
N GLY A 277 -28.07 24.55 34.46
CA GLY A 277 -28.14 23.93 35.76
C GLY A 277 -26.76 23.84 36.38
N SER A 278 -26.19 24.98 36.78
CA SER A 278 -25.25 25.14 37.90
C SER A 278 -24.66 26.56 37.91
N ARG A 279 -25.20 27.38 38.83
CA ARG A 279 -24.63 28.57 39.50
C ARG A 279 -24.06 29.71 38.65
#